data_AF-A0A5B7KE37-F1
#
_entry.id   AF-A0A5B7KE37-F1
#
_cell.length_a   1.000
_cell.length_b   1.000
_cell.length_c   1.000
_cell.angle_alpha   90.00
_cell.angle_beta   90.00
_cell.angle_gamma   90.00
#
_symmetry.space_group_name_H-M   'P 1'
#
loop_
_entity.id
_entity.type
_entity.pdbx_description
1 polymer ?
#
loop_
_entity_poly.entity_id
_entity_poly.type
_entity_poly.pdbx_seq_one_letter_code
_entity_poly.pdbx_strand_id
1 'polypeptide(L)' 'MVLNGNEADRQSITVGNVTVNLCEQYVYLGSAVTADGSTSAAVKAHAQRTMCHALKFIAFVEKNNDVPFWVK' A
#
# COMPACT_ATOMS: atom_id res chain seq x y z
N MET A 1 14.40 1.82 3.79
CA MET A 1 15.47 1.84 2.79
C MET A 1 14.97 2.73 1.66
N VAL A 2 15.56 3.92 1.51
CA VAL A 2 15.16 4.89 0.50
C VAL A 2 16.05 4.68 -0.71
N LEU A 3 15.49 4.11 -1.77
CA LEU A 3 16.18 3.87 -3.03
C LEU A 3 16.04 5.13 -3.90
N ASN A 4 16.84 6.15 -3.59
CA ASN A 4 17.15 7.23 -4.54
C ASN A 4 18.33 6.83 -5.43
N GLY A 5 18.31 5.57 -5.86
CA GLY A 5 19.43 4.84 -6.43
C GLY A 5 19.29 4.61 -7.93
N ASN A 6 20.35 4.10 -8.55
CA ASN A 6 20.33 3.71 -9.97
C ASN A 6 19.58 2.37 -10.15
N GLU A 7 19.41 1.90 -11.39
CA GLU A 7 18.71 0.63 -11.67
C GLU A 7 19.36 -0.60 -11.00
N ALA A 8 20.65 -0.53 -10.63
CA ALA A 8 21.30 -1.61 -9.89
C ALA A 8 20.79 -1.72 -8.44
N ASP A 9 20.35 -0.62 -7.83
CA ASP A 9 19.81 -0.61 -6.47
C ASP A 9 18.44 -1.29 -6.36
N ARG A 10 17.79 -1.58 -7.50
CA ARG A 10 16.53 -2.32 -7.59
C ARG A 10 16.73 -3.84 -7.73
N GLN A 11 17.97 -4.30 -7.90
CA GLN A 11 18.28 -5.71 -8.10
C GLN A 11 18.08 -6.50 -6.80
N SER A 12 17.67 -7.76 -6.94
CA SER A 12 17.56 -8.65 -5.79
C SER A 12 18.94 -9.00 -5.24
N ILE A 13 19.04 -9.07 -3.92
CA ILE A 13 20.27 -9.43 -3.23
C ILE A 13 20.14 -10.87 -2.76
N THR A 14 21.07 -11.73 -3.16
CA THR A 14 21.12 -13.11 -2.67
C THR A 14 22.20 -13.24 -1.59
N VAL A 15 21.80 -13.67 -0.40
CA VAL A 15 22.70 -13.94 0.73
C VAL A 15 22.51 -15.40 1.15
N GLY A 16 23.49 -16.25 0.85
CA GLY A 16 23.38 -17.69 1.06
C GLY A 16 22.26 -18.31 0.21
N ASN A 17 21.25 -18.88 0.87
CA ASN A 17 20.04 -19.44 0.24
C ASN A 17 18.82 -18.50 0.32
N VAL A 18 19.01 -17.25 0.74
CA VAL A 18 17.94 -16.25 0.87
C VAL A 18 18.06 -15.22 -0.23
N THR A 19 16.99 -15.02 -0.98
CA THR A 19 16.87 -13.94 -1.97
C THR A 19 15.98 -12.84 -1.40
N VAL A 20 16.56 -11.66 -1.22
CA VAL A 20 15.86 -10.44 -0.80
C VAL A 20 15.48 -9.67 -2.07
N ASN A 21 14.18 -9.59 -2.33
CA ASN A 21 13.65 -8.82 -3.45
C ASN A 21 13.31 -7.40 -3.02
N LEU A 22 13.29 -6.48 -4.00
CA LEU A 22 12.80 -5.13 -3.81
C LEU A 22 11.34 -5.14 -3.34
N CYS A 23 11.08 -4.49 -2.20
CA CYS A 23 9.73 -4.20 -1.74
C CYS A 23 9.35 -2.77 -2.12
N GLU A 24 8.51 -2.60 -3.14
CA GLU A 24 8.11 -1.28 -3.65
C GLU A 24 7.29 -0.48 -2.64
N GLN A 25 6.43 -1.16 -1.90
CA GLN A 25 5.58 -0.57 -0.88
C GLN A 25 5.25 -1.58 0.22
N TYR A 26 5.26 -1.13 1.47
CA TYR A 26 4.75 -1.89 2.61
C TYR A 26 3.97 -0.98 3.57
N VAL A 27 3.33 -1.59 4.58
CA VAL A 27 2.69 -0.86 5.67
C VAL A 27 3.41 -1.17 6.96
N TYR A 28 3.80 -0.12 7.66
CA TYR A 28 4.39 -0.20 8.98
C TYR A 28 3.55 0.60 9.95
N LEU A 29 3.00 -0.07 10.98
CA LEU A 29 2.14 0.54 11.99
C LEU A 29 0.97 1.36 11.41
N GLY A 30 0.41 0.93 10.28
CA GLY A 30 -0.68 1.63 9.59
C GLY A 30 -0.23 2.70 8.59
N SER A 31 1.03 3.10 8.60
CA SER A 31 1.60 4.05 7.63
C SER A 31 2.11 3.34 6.39
N ALA A 32 1.70 3.82 5.21
CA ALA A 32 2.27 3.35 3.95
C ALA A 32 3.71 3.88 3.80
N VAL A 33 4.64 3.01 3.44
CA VAL A 33 6.03 3.34 3.17
C VAL A 33 6.37 2.84 1.78
N THR A 34 6.98 3.69 0.96
CA THR A 34 7.41 3.39 -0.40
C THR A 34 8.92 3.25 -0.47
N ALA A 35 9.41 2.45 -1.43
CA ALA A 35 10.84 2.19 -1.62
C ALA A 35 11.65 3.45 -1.91
N ASP A 36 11.04 4.44 -2.58
CA ASP A 36 11.65 5.73 -2.92
C ASP A 36 11.73 6.70 -1.71
N GLY A 37 11.23 6.31 -0.54
CA GLY A 37 11.20 7.14 0.66
C GLY A 37 10.39 8.42 0.54
N SER A 38 9.66 8.62 -0.56
CA SER A 38 8.96 9.85 -0.86
C SER A 38 7.68 9.93 -0.04
N THR A 39 7.57 10.94 0.82
CA THR A 39 6.34 11.21 1.57
C THR A 39 5.15 11.40 0.62
N SER A 40 5.37 12.01 -0.54
CA SER A 40 4.29 12.21 -1.53
C SER A 40 3.81 10.89 -2.13
N ALA A 41 4.71 9.94 -2.41
CA ALA A 41 4.36 8.62 -2.92
C ALA A 41 3.66 7.80 -1.84
N ALA A 42 4.16 7.83 -0.60
CA ALA A 42 3.52 7.21 0.56
C ALA A 42 2.09 7.73 0.80
N VAL A 43 1.86 9.05 0.73
CA VAL A 43 0.53 9.65 0.87
C VAL A 43 -0.41 9.22 -0.25
N LYS A 44 0.05 9.22 -1.50
CA LYS A 44 -0.74 8.72 -2.64
C LYS A 44 -1.13 7.26 -2.45
N ALA A 45 -0.17 6.44 -2.04
CA ALA A 45 -0.37 5.02 -1.82
C ALA A 45 -1.33 4.75 -0.64
N HIS A 46 -1.29 5.57 0.40
CA HIS A 46 -2.27 5.54 1.48
C HIS A 46 -3.67 5.93 0.99
N ALA A 47 -3.79 7.04 0.24
CA ALA A 47 -5.06 7.51 -0.31
C ALA A 47 -5.73 6.47 -1.22
N GLN A 48 -4.95 5.80 -2.09
CA GLN A 48 -5.45 4.72 -2.94
C GLN A 48 -6.03 3.56 -2.12
N ARG A 49 -5.36 3.14 -1.04
CA ARG A 49 -5.86 2.06 -0.17
C ARG A 49 -7.17 2.46 0.53
N THR A 50 -7.24 3.68 1.05
CA THR A 50 -8.46 4.22 1.66
C THR A 50 -9.61 4.31 0.65
N MET A 51 -9.31 4.71 -0.59
CA MET A 51 -10.29 4.72 -1.68
C MET A 51 -10.83 3.31 -1.97
N CYS A 52 -9.98 2.28 -1.98
CA CYS A 52 -10.44 0.90 -2.13
C CYS A 52 -11.41 0.48 -1.02
N HIS A 53 -11.20 0.94 0.22
CA HIS A 53 -12.13 0.68 1.32
C HIS A 53 -13.47 1.39 1.12
N ALA A 54 -13.44 2.66 0.70
CA ALA A 54 -14.66 3.40 0.36
C ALA A 54 -15.45 2.73 -0.77
N LEU A 55 -14.77 2.27 -1.83
CA LEU A 55 -15.40 1.57 -2.94
C LEU A 55 -16.02 0.24 -2.51
N LYS A 56 -15.36 -0.52 -1.63
CA LYS A 56 -15.94 -1.74 -1.04
C LYS A 56 -17.20 -1.44 -0.24
N PHE A 57 -17.21 -0.33 0.51
CA PHE A 57 -18.37 0.09 1.27
C PHE A 57 -19.53 0.50 0.35
N ILE A 58 -19.27 1.31 -0.68
CA ILE A 58 -20.28 1.70 -1.67
C ILE A 58 -20.88 0.46 -2.33
N ALA A 59 -20.04 -0.45 -2.84
CA ALA A 59 -20.49 -1.70 -3.46
C ALA A 59 -21.30 -2.58 -2.50
N PHE A 60 -20.94 -2.59 -1.20
CA PHE A 60 -21.71 -3.30 -0.19
C PHE A 60 -23.10 -2.69 0.01
N VAL A 61 -23.21 -1.37 0.12
CA VAL A 61 -24.49 -0.66 0.27
C VAL A 61 -25.37 -0.85 -0.96
N GLU A 62 -24.82 -0.70 -2.17
CA GLU A 62 -25.55 -0.90 -3.43
C GLU A 62 -26.09 -2.32 -3.56
N LYS A 63 -25.30 -3.33 -3.19
CA LYS A 63 -25.71 -4.74 -3.28
C LYS A 63 -26.68 -5.13 -2.17
N ASN A 64 -26.56 -4.54 -0.99
CA ASN A 64 -27.39 -4.84 0.18
C ASN A 64 -28.25 -3.61 0.49
N ASN A 65 -29.21 -3.31 -0.38
CA ASN A 65 -30.05 -2.10 -0.29
C ASN A 65 -30.95 -2.06 0.97
N ASP A 66 -31.01 -3.15 1.73
CA ASP A 66 -31.79 -3.32 2.98
C ASP A 66 -30.90 -3.23 4.24
N VAL A 67 -29.74 -2.57 4.16
CA VAL A 67 -28.83 -2.41 5.32
C VAL A 67 -29.51 -1.68 6.48
N PRO A 68 -29.72 -2.34 7.65
CA PRO A 68 -30.60 -1.83 8.70
C PRO A 68 -29.92 -0.85 9.69
N PHE A 69 -28.68 -0.42 9.42
CA PHE A 69 -27.91 0.35 10.38
C PHE A 69 -27.79 1.82 9.97
N TRP A 70 -28.45 2.70 10.73
CA TRP A 70 -27.98 4.07 10.90
C TRP A 70 -26.61 4.02 11.58
N VAL A 71 -25.56 4.24 10.80
CA VAL A 71 -24.20 4.41 11.32
C VAL A 71 -24.18 5.74 12.10
N LYS A 72 -24.03 5.67 13.42
CA LYS A 72 -23.81 6.83 14.30
C LYS A 72 -22.44 7.44 14.08
#